data_AF-A0A950MVJ8-F1
#
_entry.id   AF-A0A950MVJ8-F1
#
_cell.length_a   1.000
_cell.length_b   1.000
_cell.length_c   1.000
_cell.angle_alpha   90.00
_cell.angle_beta   90.00
_cell.angle_gamma   90.00
#
_symmetry.space_group_name_H-M   'P 1'
#
loop_
_entity.id
_entity.type
_entity.pdbx_description
1 polymer ?
#
loop_
_entity_poly.entity_id
_entity_poly.type
_entity_poly.pdbx_seq_one_letter_code
_entity_poly.pdbx_strand_id
1 'polypeptide(L)' 'MANEPLVESHSGVHGDAPIEKDSETKDNHIRARAYHIWVEEGRPDGRELDHWLRAKWEVEAAPNP' A
#
# COMPACT_ATOMS: atom_id res chain seq x y z
N MET A 1 49.61 21.18 10.79
CA MET A 1 48.99 20.09 11.56
C MET A 1 47.84 20.68 12.36
N ALA A 2 46.63 20.67 11.81
CA ALA A 2 45.34 20.79 12.52
C ALA A 2 44.24 21.04 11.47
N ASN A 3 43.70 19.97 10.91
CA ASN A 3 42.46 20.00 10.14
C ASN A 3 41.77 18.65 10.33
N GLU A 4 41.18 18.47 11.52
CA GLU A 4 40.14 17.46 11.71
C GLU A 4 38.79 18.10 11.37
N PRO A 5 38.11 17.70 10.29
CA PRO A 5 36.70 18.03 10.13
C PRO A 5 35.87 17.13 11.07
N LEU A 6 35.22 17.79 12.02
CA LEU A 6 34.24 17.25 12.95
C LEU A 6 33.12 16.52 12.15
N VAL A 7 33.09 15.19 12.31
CA VAL A 7 31.99 14.23 12.12
C VAL A 7 30.76 14.71 11.31
N GLU A 8 30.53 13.99 10.21
CA GLU A 8 29.22 13.88 9.55
C GLU A 8 28.09 13.74 10.58
N SER A 9 27.24 14.75 10.65
CA SER A 9 25.90 14.62 11.22
C SER A 9 24.90 14.96 10.14
N HIS A 10 24.86 14.12 9.10
CA HIS A 10 23.66 13.99 8.31
C HIS A 10 22.62 13.32 9.19
N SER A 11 21.60 14.09 9.55
CA SER A 11 20.39 13.66 10.25
C SER A 11 19.82 12.39 9.65
N GLY A 12 20.26 11.24 10.18
CA GLY A 12 19.71 9.92 9.92
C GLY A 12 18.75 9.50 11.02
N VAL A 13 17.88 10.41 11.48
CA VAL A 13 16.73 10.06 12.32
C VAL A 13 15.49 10.12 11.44
N HIS A 14 15.40 9.19 10.49
CA HIS A 14 14.11 8.57 10.21
C HIS A 14 14.31 7.14 10.67
N GLY A 15 14.17 6.95 11.98
CA GLY A 15 14.14 5.61 12.53
C GLY A 15 13.13 4.79 11.76
N ASP A 16 13.57 3.65 11.26
CA ASP A 16 12.75 2.53 10.83
C ASP A 16 11.79 2.14 11.97
N ALA A 17 10.74 2.92 12.15
CA ALA A 17 9.52 2.40 12.70
C ALA A 17 9.06 1.35 11.69
N PRO A 18 8.81 0.09 12.10
CA PRO A 18 8.13 -0.86 11.26
C PRO A 18 6.72 -0.32 11.10
N ILE A 19 6.54 0.51 10.07
CA ILE A 19 5.26 1.06 9.70
C ILE A 19 4.39 -0.17 9.48
N GLU A 20 3.28 -0.27 10.21
CA GLU A 20 2.18 -1.22 10.02
C GLU A 20 1.61 -1.06 8.60
N LYS A 21 2.41 -1.39 7.59
CA LYS A 21 2.17 -1.11 6.18
C LYS A 21 1.21 -2.10 5.57
N ASP A 22 0.83 -3.13 6.33
CA ASP A 22 -0.14 -4.13 5.92
C ASP A 22 -1.49 -3.51 5.59
N SER A 23 -1.94 -2.49 6.34
CA SER A 23 -3.24 -1.84 6.06
C SER A 23 -3.20 -1.05 4.75
N GLU A 24 -2.16 -0.26 4.52
CA GLU A 24 -2.00 0.55 3.30
C GLU A 24 -1.73 -0.34 2.07
N THR A 25 -0.99 -1.43 2.24
CA THR A 25 -0.75 -2.41 1.16
C THR A 25 -2.03 -3.18 0.82
N LYS A 26 -2.81 -3.59 1.83
CA LYS A 26 -4.12 -4.24 1.62
C LYS A 26 -5.09 -3.31 0.88
N ASP A 27 -5.24 -2.07 1.33
CA ASP A 27 -6.13 -1.11 0.68
C ASP A 27 -5.74 -0.87 -0.80
N ASN A 28 -4.45 -0.80 -1.09
CA ASN A 28 -3.95 -0.69 -2.47
C ASN A 28 -4.28 -1.94 -3.31
N HIS A 29 -4.15 -3.14 -2.73
CA HIS A 29 -4.53 -4.38 -3.41
C HIS A 29 -6.03 -4.45 -3.68
N ILE A 30 -6.86 -4.01 -2.73
CA ILE A 30 -8.33 -3.97 -2.87
C ILE A 30 -8.70 -3.06 -4.04
N ARG A 31 -8.13 -1.86 -4.11
CA ARG A 31 -8.40 -0.92 -5.19
C ARG A 31 -7.95 -1.47 -6.55
N ALA A 32 -6.76 -2.04 -6.63
CA ALA A 32 -6.24 -2.64 -7.86
C ALA A 32 -7.14 -3.79 -8.34
N ARG A 33 -7.58 -4.64 -7.41
CA ARG A 33 -8.46 -5.78 -7.71
C ARG A 33 -9.86 -5.31 -8.12
N ALA A 34 -10.44 -4.35 -7.42
CA ALA A 34 -11.74 -3.77 -7.76
C ALA A 34 -11.71 -3.14 -9.17
N TYR A 35 -10.63 -2.41 -9.48
CA TYR A 35 -10.43 -1.81 -10.79
C TYR A 35 -10.32 -2.86 -11.91
N HIS A 36 -9.58 -3.95 -11.66
CA HIS A 36 -9.49 -5.06 -12.62
C HIS A 36 -10.85 -5.68 -12.91
N ILE A 37 -11.63 -6.02 -11.87
CA ILE A 37 -12.97 -6.60 -12.03
C ILE A 37 -13.86 -5.61 -12.80
N TRP A 38 -13.78 -4.31 -12.48
CA TRP A 38 -14.59 -3.28 -13.13
C TRP A 38 -14.25 -3.11 -14.62
N VAL A 39 -12.96 -3.19 -14.97
CA VAL A 39 -12.51 -3.15 -16.37
C VAL A 39 -12.91 -4.42 -17.11
N GLU A 40 -12.79 -5.60 -16.49
CA GLU A 40 -13.21 -6.89 -17.08
C GLU A 40 -14.73 -6.96 -17.32
N GLU A 41 -15.55 -6.40 -16.42
CA GLU A 41 -17.01 -6.32 -16.58
C GLU A 41 -17.46 -5.22 -17.57
N GLY A 42 -16.53 -4.45 -18.15
CA GLY A 42 -16.86 -3.42 -19.13
C GLY A 42 -17.33 -2.10 -18.53
N ARG A 43 -16.93 -1.82 -17.29
CA ARG A 43 -17.20 -0.58 -16.55
C ARG A 43 -18.69 -0.30 -16.32
N PRO A 44 -19.43 -1.23 -15.69
CA PRO A 44 -20.83 -0.97 -15.34
C PRO A 44 -20.93 0.19 -14.35
N ASP A 45 -21.69 1.23 -14.71
CA ASP A 45 -22.02 2.33 -13.80
C ASP A 45 -22.88 1.83 -12.63
N GLY A 46 -22.60 2.33 -11.42
CA GLY A 46 -23.38 2.02 -10.23
C GLY A 46 -23.08 0.67 -9.56
N ARG A 47 -22.15 -0.14 -10.10
CA ARG A 47 -21.68 -1.38 -9.45
C ARG A 47 -20.32 -1.27 -8.77
N GLU A 48 -19.68 -0.11 -8.77
CA GLU A 48 -18.33 0.08 -8.21
C GLU A 48 -18.23 -0.38 -6.74
N LEU A 49 -19.27 -0.18 -5.93
CA LEU A 49 -19.29 -0.61 -4.54
C LEU A 49 -19.28 -2.14 -4.40
N ASP A 50 -20.08 -2.86 -5.20
CA ASP A 50 -20.08 -4.32 -5.24
C ASP A 50 -18.71 -4.88 -5.65
N HIS A 51 -18.07 -4.26 -6.64
CA HIS A 51 -16.74 -4.63 -7.11
C HIS A 51 -15.68 -4.40 -6.02
N TRP A 52 -15.79 -3.27 -5.33
CA TRP A 52 -14.89 -2.93 -4.23
C TRP A 52 -15.06 -3.88 -3.04
N LEU A 53 -16.29 -4.21 -2.65
CA LEU A 53 -16.57 -5.18 -1.59
C LEU A 53 -16.07 -6.58 -1.95
N ARG A 54 -16.27 -7.02 -3.19
CA ARG A 54 -15.77 -8.32 -3.68
C ARG A 54 -14.24 -8.37 -3.66
N ALA A 55 -13.59 -7.32 -4.15
CA ALA A 55 -12.13 -7.18 -4.09
C ALA A 55 -11.62 -7.17 -2.64
N LYS A 56 -12.31 -6.46 -1.74
CA LYS A 56 -12.01 -6.41 -0.32
C LYS A 56 -12.01 -7.81 0.29
N TRP A 57 -13.07 -8.57 0.04
CA TRP A 57 -13.19 -9.93 0.54
C TRP A 57 -12.11 -10.85 -0.02
N GLU A 58 -11.77 -10.75 -1.31
CA GLU A 58 -10.69 -11.55 -1.91
C GLU A 58 -9.32 -11.24 -1.31
N VAL A 59 -9.01 -9.96 -1.07
CA VAL A 59 -7.72 -9.52 -0.51
C VAL A 59 -7.63 -9.81 0.99
N GLU A 60 -8.73 -9.66 1.74
CA GLU A 60 -8.76 -10.02 3.17
C GLU A 60 -8.73 -11.55 3.38
N ALA A 61 -9.36 -12.33 2.49
CA ALA A 61 -9.37 -13.79 2.55
C ALA A 61 -8.10 -14.45 2.02
N ALA A 62 -7.28 -13.73 1.27
CA ALA A 62 -5.92 -14.12 0.95
C ALA A 62 -4.97 -13.54 2.01
N PRO A 63 -4.74 -14.23 3.16
CA PRO A 63 -3.65 -13.83 4.03
C PRO A 63 -2.38 -13.92 3.20
N ASN A 64 -1.75 -12.78 2.97
CA ASN A 64 -0.45 -12.69 2.33
C ASN A 64 0.52 -13.58 3.16
N PRO A 65 1.11 -14.66 2.60
CA PRO A 65 2.04 -15.53 3.34
C PRO A 65 3.40 -14.87 3.59
#